data_AF-A0A3B8N8R0-F1
#
_entry.id   AF-A0A3B8N8R0-F1
#
_cell.length_a   1.000
_cell.length_b   1.000
_cell.length_c   1.000
_cell.angle_alpha   90.00
_cell.angle_beta   90.00
_cell.angle_gamma   90.00
#
_symmetry.space_group_name_H-M   'P 1'
#
loop_
_entity.id
_entity.type
_entity.pdbx_description
1 polymer ?
#
loop_
_entity_poly.entity_id
_entity_poly.type
_entity_poly.pdbx_seq_one_letter_code
_entity_poly.pdbx_strand_id
1 'polypeptide(L)'
;MILALIDEKFLKNRKRYFLQASLAFGATLVILIVLDAVADAAVIASFGASSFIVLAMPHQEVSAARRVLGGSLIGTGVAFSADMIQKAVVSLFGKVPLVDSAILFGAFAVGISMLLMVVSNTEHPPAAGLALGLVLEGFDFTVAVVTLLGLVLLTIVKRLLKKYLMDLV
;
A
#
# COMPACT_ATOMS: atom_id res chain seq x y z
N MET A 1 -5.00 11.06 -33.97
CA MET A 1 -5.45 9.94 -33.12
C MET A 1 -4.43 9.51 -32.05
N ILE A 2 -3.11 9.66 -32.26
CA ILE A 2 -2.08 9.33 -31.23
C ILE A 2 -1.97 10.40 -30.13
N LEU A 3 -2.35 11.65 -30.43
CA LEU A 3 -2.33 12.78 -29.48
C LEU A 3 -3.35 12.70 -28.33
N ALA A 4 -4.28 11.73 -28.35
CA ALA A 4 -5.23 11.51 -27.25
C ALA A 4 -4.69 10.57 -26.15
N LEU A 5 -3.57 9.88 -26.40
CA LEU A 5 -2.97 8.91 -25.46
C LEU A 5 -1.82 9.50 -24.63
N ILE A 6 -1.23 10.62 -25.07
CA ILE A 6 -0.04 11.21 -24.44
C ILE A 6 -0.42 12.58 -23.87
N ASP A 7 -0.25 12.74 -22.56
CA ASP A 7 -0.52 13.99 -21.86
C ASP A 7 0.30 15.15 -22.45
N GLU A 8 -0.35 16.26 -22.78
CA GLU A 8 0.32 17.49 -23.25
C GLU A 8 1.30 18.04 -22.20
N LYS A 9 1.03 17.82 -20.90
CA LYS A 9 1.96 18.18 -19.81
C LYS A 9 3.27 17.39 -19.88
N PHE A 10 3.22 16.13 -20.33
CA PHE A 10 4.43 15.32 -20.54
C PHE A 10 5.30 15.93 -21.65
N LEU A 11 4.69 16.36 -22.75
CA LEU A 11 5.41 16.96 -23.88
C LEU A 11 6.14 18.26 -23.49
N LYS A 12 5.54 19.07 -22.62
CA LYS A 12 6.11 20.34 -22.16
C LYS A 12 7.17 20.18 -21.06
N ASN A 13 7.11 19.12 -20.26
CA ASN A 13 7.97 18.92 -19.08
C ASN A 13 8.73 17.58 -19.04
N ARG A 14 9.08 17.00 -20.20
CA ARG A 14 9.73 15.67 -20.33
C ARG A 14 10.86 15.42 -19.32
N LYS A 15 11.78 16.37 -19.14
CA LYS A 15 12.93 16.22 -18.22
C LYS A 15 12.49 16.01 -16.77
N ARG A 16 11.44 16.69 -16.30
CA ARG A 16 10.93 16.54 -14.93
C ARG A 16 10.18 15.22 -14.74
N TYR A 17 9.41 14.78 -15.74
CA TYR A 17 8.76 13.46 -15.73
C TYR A 17 9.79 12.32 -15.62
N PHE A 18 10.82 12.33 -16.47
CA PHE A 18 11.87 11.30 -16.44
C PHE A 18 12.68 11.33 -15.13
N LEU A 19 13.02 12.52 -14.62
CA LEU A 19 13.75 12.65 -13.37
C LEU A 19 12.92 12.16 -12.17
N GLN A 20 11.63 12.51 -12.13
CA GLN A 20 10.71 12.05 -11.09
C GLN A 20 10.46 10.54 -11.14
N ALA A 21 10.31 9.97 -12.35
CA ALA A 21 10.19 8.53 -12.52
C ALA A 21 11.48 7.80 -12.09
N SER A 22 12.66 8.35 -12.39
CA SER A 22 13.95 7.79 -11.97
C SER A 22 14.15 7.86 -10.46
N LEU A 23 13.79 8.98 -9.82
CA LEU A 23 13.79 9.10 -8.36
C LEU A 23 12.79 8.13 -7.71
N ALA A 24 11.60 8.00 -8.28
CA ALA A 24 10.60 7.06 -7.80
C ALA A 24 11.07 5.62 -7.92
N PHE A 25 11.67 5.25 -9.05
CA PHE A 25 12.30 3.96 -9.25
C PHE A 25 13.39 3.71 -8.20
N GLY A 26 14.34 4.62 -8.02
CA GLY A 26 15.44 4.45 -7.07
C GLY A 26 14.97 4.32 -5.62
N ALA A 27 14.03 5.19 -5.19
CA ALA A 27 13.47 5.13 -3.85
C ALA A 27 12.68 3.83 -3.62
N THR A 28 11.84 3.43 -4.57
CA THR A 28 11.04 2.21 -4.47
C THR A 28 11.93 0.97 -4.50
N LEU A 29 12.95 0.93 -5.36
CA LEU A 29 13.89 -0.19 -5.47
C LEU A 29 14.59 -0.48 -4.13
N VAL A 30 15.13 0.55 -3.47
CA VAL A 30 15.82 0.38 -2.18
C VAL A 30 14.87 -0.20 -1.13
N ILE A 31 13.64 0.29 -1.06
CA ILE A 31 12.66 -0.20 -0.08
C ILE A 31 12.21 -1.62 -0.43
N LEU A 32 11.98 -1.91 -1.71
CA LEU A 32 11.55 -3.24 -2.15
C LEU A 32 12.62 -4.31 -1.94
N ILE A 33 13.91 -4.01 -2.08
CA ILE A 33 14.98 -4.97 -1.75
C ILE A 33 14.89 -5.41 -0.28
N VAL A 34 14.56 -4.48 0.62
CA VAL A 34 14.40 -4.80 2.05
C VAL A 34 13.10 -5.57 2.29
N LEU A 35 12.01 -5.18 1.63
CA LEU A 35 10.71 -5.86 1.79
C LEU A 35 10.73 -7.27 1.19
N ASP A 36 11.39 -7.50 0.06
CA ASP A 36 11.51 -8.82 -0.59
C ASP A 36 12.18 -9.86 0.31
N ALA A 37 13.05 -9.43 1.23
CA ALA A 37 13.70 -10.32 2.18
C ALA A 37 12.76 -10.84 3.28
N VAL A 38 11.58 -10.23 3.48
CA VAL A 38 10.68 -10.55 4.61
C VAL A 38 9.21 -10.68 4.24
N ALA A 39 8.75 -10.06 3.15
CA ALA A 39 7.34 -9.87 2.83
C ALA A 39 6.95 -10.56 1.53
N ASP A 40 5.71 -10.99 1.44
CA ASP A 40 5.19 -11.66 0.26
C ASP A 40 4.81 -10.70 -0.87
N ALA A 41 4.62 -11.27 -2.06
CA ALA A 41 4.33 -10.55 -3.29
C ALA A 41 3.11 -9.62 -3.17
N ALA A 42 2.09 -9.99 -2.40
CA ALA A 42 0.90 -9.16 -2.19
C ALA A 42 1.21 -7.87 -1.39
N VAL A 43 2.03 -7.99 -0.33
CA VAL A 43 2.49 -6.85 0.48
C VAL A 43 3.41 -5.95 -0.35
N ILE A 44 4.34 -6.55 -1.10
CA ILE A 44 5.24 -5.86 -2.03
C ILE A 44 4.45 -5.09 -3.09
N ALA A 45 3.41 -5.71 -3.68
CA ALA A 45 2.56 -5.07 -4.68
C ALA A 45 1.79 -3.87 -4.11
N SER A 46 1.23 -4.01 -2.90
CA SER A 46 0.61 -2.89 -2.17
C SER A 46 1.60 -1.76 -1.90
N PHE A 47 2.84 -2.10 -1.51
CA PHE A 47 3.90 -1.11 -1.31
C PHE A 47 4.28 -0.39 -2.61
N GLY A 48 4.38 -1.12 -3.71
CA GLY A 48 4.62 -0.56 -5.04
C GLY A 48 3.53 0.43 -5.45
N ALA A 49 2.26 0.09 -5.22
CA ALA A 49 1.13 1.00 -5.45
C ALA A 49 1.19 2.24 -4.55
N SER A 50 1.56 2.09 -3.28
CA SER A 50 1.77 3.22 -2.36
C SER A 50 2.89 4.14 -2.84
N SER A 51 4.00 3.56 -3.30
CA SER A 51 5.15 4.29 -3.85
C SER A 51 4.77 5.10 -5.09
N PHE A 52 3.97 4.52 -5.98
CA PHE A 52 3.40 5.22 -7.11
C PHE A 52 2.53 6.41 -6.67
N ILE A 53 1.56 6.21 -5.77
CA ILE A 53 0.68 7.30 -5.31
C ILE A 53 1.50 8.42 -4.65
N VAL A 54 2.43 8.06 -3.78
CA VAL A 54 3.21 9.00 -2.97
C VAL A 54 4.17 9.83 -3.82
N LEU A 55 4.80 9.23 -4.82
CA LEU A 55 5.84 9.88 -5.62
C LEU A 55 5.32 10.43 -6.95
N ALA A 56 4.23 9.90 -7.52
CA ALA A 56 3.62 10.43 -8.75
C ALA A 56 2.64 11.58 -8.48
N MET A 57 1.95 11.58 -7.34
CA MET A 57 0.94 12.58 -6.98
C MET A 57 1.23 13.28 -5.64
N PRO A 58 2.43 13.87 -5.44
CA PRO A 58 2.91 14.34 -4.13
C PRO A 58 2.17 15.56 -3.54
N HIS A 59 1.45 16.35 -4.34
CA HIS A 59 0.67 17.48 -3.84
C HIS A 59 -0.82 17.18 -3.67
N GLN A 60 -1.28 16.03 -4.14
CA GLN A 60 -2.67 15.60 -3.98
C GLN A 60 -2.96 15.10 -2.57
N GLU A 61 -4.21 15.28 -2.13
CA GLU A 61 -4.69 14.82 -0.83
C GLU A 61 -4.59 13.28 -0.68
N VAL A 62 -4.68 12.53 -1.79
CA VAL A 62 -4.55 11.05 -1.79
C VAL A 62 -3.17 10.56 -1.34
N SER A 63 -2.13 11.39 -1.47
CA SER A 63 -0.78 11.06 -0.99
C SER A 63 -0.45 11.72 0.35
N ALA A 64 -1.41 12.37 1.00
CA ALA A 64 -1.19 12.99 2.30
C ALA A 64 -0.71 11.94 3.31
N ALA A 65 0.28 12.32 4.14
CA ALA A 65 0.87 11.42 5.13
C ALA A 65 -0.20 10.78 6.05
N ARG A 66 -1.25 11.54 6.39
CA ARG A 66 -2.39 11.06 7.16
C ARG A 66 -3.13 9.91 6.46
N ARG A 67 -3.36 9.99 5.15
CA ARG A 67 -4.07 8.95 4.41
C ARG A 67 -3.20 7.72 4.22
N VAL A 68 -1.95 7.91 3.79
CA VAL A 68 -1.01 6.81 3.58
C VAL A 68 -0.75 6.04 4.87
N LEU A 69 -0.31 6.73 5.93
CA LEU A 69 0.02 6.09 7.20
C LEU A 69 -1.24 5.66 7.95
N GLY A 70 -2.28 6.49 7.99
CA GLY A 70 -3.54 6.17 8.67
C GLY A 70 -4.26 4.99 8.03
N GLY A 71 -4.37 4.98 6.71
CA GLY A 71 -4.95 3.87 5.97
C GLY A 71 -4.17 2.59 6.16
N SER A 72 -2.83 2.63 6.07
CA SER A 72 -1.99 1.45 6.32
C SER A 72 -2.07 0.95 7.76
N LEU A 73 -2.17 1.83 8.77
CA LEU A 73 -2.40 1.41 10.15
C LEU A 73 -3.75 0.72 10.32
N ILE A 74 -4.80 1.23 9.69
CA ILE A 74 -6.12 0.58 9.67
C ILE A 74 -6.02 -0.79 8.99
N GLY A 75 -5.40 -0.86 7.80
CA GLY A 75 -5.23 -2.11 7.06
C GLY A 75 -4.50 -3.17 7.86
N THR A 76 -3.35 -2.83 8.47
CA THR A 76 -2.59 -3.73 9.33
C THR A 76 -3.37 -4.13 10.59
N GLY A 77 -4.06 -3.19 11.25
CA GLY A 77 -4.85 -3.50 12.44
C GLY A 77 -6.04 -4.42 12.16
N VAL A 78 -6.71 -4.23 11.01
CA VAL A 78 -7.77 -5.13 10.54
C VAL A 78 -7.21 -6.50 10.20
N ALA A 79 -6.07 -6.58 9.52
CA ALA A 79 -5.42 -7.86 9.21
C ALA A 79 -5.05 -8.65 10.48
N PHE A 80 -4.46 -7.98 11.48
CA PHE A 80 -4.17 -8.59 12.78
C PHE A 80 -5.44 -9.14 13.45
N SER A 81 -6.52 -8.35 13.44
CA SER A 81 -7.79 -8.75 14.04
C SER A 81 -8.41 -9.94 13.29
N ALA A 82 -8.35 -9.93 11.95
CA ALA A 82 -8.85 -11.01 11.10
C ALA A 82 -8.06 -12.32 11.31
N ASP A 83 -6.73 -12.26 11.40
CA ASP A 83 -5.87 -13.41 11.67
C ASP A 83 -6.15 -14.03 13.06
N MET A 84 -6.34 -13.19 14.08
CA MET A 84 -6.74 -13.66 15.42
C MET A 84 -8.10 -14.36 15.41
N ILE A 85 -9.10 -13.80 14.72
CA ILE A 85 -10.42 -14.42 14.59
C ILE A 85 -10.32 -15.72 13.79
N GLN A 86 -9.56 -15.75 12.70
CA GLN A 86 -9.34 -16.94 11.88
C GLN A 86 -8.77 -18.08 12.73
N LYS A 87 -7.70 -17.82 13.48
CA LYS A 87 -7.08 -18.82 14.38
C LYS A 87 -8.06 -19.33 15.43
N ALA A 88 -8.86 -18.44 16.02
CA ALA A 88 -9.89 -18.81 16.99
C ALA A 88 -11.00 -19.70 16.37
N VAL A 89 -11.49 -19.34 15.18
CA VAL A 89 -12.53 -20.10 14.47
C VAL A 89 -12.02 -21.49 14.07
N VAL A 90 -10.81 -21.58 13.50
CA VAL A 90 -10.20 -22.86 13.12
C VAL A 90 -9.97 -23.75 14.33
N SER A 91 -9.58 -23.17 15.48
CA SER A 91 -9.43 -23.92 16.73
C SER A 91 -10.74 -24.47 17.29
N LEU A 92 -11.87 -23.80 17.06
CA LEU A 92 -13.18 -24.19 17.61
C LEU A 92 -13.97 -25.14 16.69
N PHE A 93 -13.93 -24.90 15.38
CA PHE A 93 -14.78 -25.60 14.40
C PHE A 93 -13.98 -26.51 13.46
N GLY A 94 -12.66 -26.56 13.58
CA GLY A 94 -11.79 -27.25 12.63
C GLY A 94 -11.67 -26.49 11.31
N LYS A 95 -11.09 -27.14 10.29
CA LYS A 95 -10.95 -26.54 8.96
C LYS A 95 -12.32 -26.49 8.27
N VAL A 96 -12.69 -25.31 7.78
CA VAL A 96 -13.92 -25.12 6.99
C VAL A 96 -13.74 -25.84 5.64
N PRO A 97 -14.63 -26.78 5.23
CA PRO A 97 -14.35 -27.66 4.09
C PRO A 97 -14.50 -27.01 2.70
N LEU A 98 -15.20 -25.87 2.61
CA LEU A 98 -15.73 -25.37 1.32
C LEU A 98 -14.89 -24.25 0.69
N VAL A 99 -14.14 -23.49 1.49
CA VAL A 99 -13.31 -22.37 1.03
C VAL A 99 -12.07 -22.29 1.91
N ASP A 100 -10.92 -21.96 1.33
CA ASP A 100 -9.73 -21.66 2.12
C ASP A 100 -10.03 -20.51 3.09
N SER A 101 -9.90 -20.78 4.38
CA SER A 101 -10.13 -19.81 5.44
C SER A 101 -9.36 -18.50 5.19
N ALA A 102 -8.13 -18.56 4.66
CA ALA A 102 -7.32 -17.38 4.40
C ALA A 102 -7.97 -16.43 3.37
N ILE A 103 -8.60 -16.97 2.32
CA ILE A 103 -9.28 -16.18 1.30
C ILE A 103 -10.52 -15.49 1.87
N LEU A 104 -11.30 -16.21 2.68
CA LEU A 104 -12.51 -15.67 3.31
C LEU A 104 -12.15 -14.53 4.27
N PHE A 105 -11.16 -14.74 5.14
CA PHE A 105 -10.71 -13.71 6.08
C PHE A 105 -9.96 -12.57 5.38
N GLY A 106 -9.27 -12.85 4.27
CA GLY A 106 -8.66 -11.83 3.41
C GLY A 106 -9.70 -10.90 2.78
N ALA A 107 -10.77 -11.46 2.21
CA ALA A 107 -11.89 -10.67 1.68
C ALA A 107 -12.58 -9.85 2.78
N PHE A 108 -12.76 -10.44 3.97
CA PHE A 108 -13.27 -9.73 5.14
C PHE A 108 -12.37 -8.56 5.54
N ALA A 109 -11.05 -8.77 5.59
CA ALA A 109 -10.08 -7.73 5.92
C ALA A 109 -10.09 -6.57 4.91
N VAL A 110 -10.21 -6.87 3.61
CA VAL A 110 -10.36 -5.84 2.56
C VAL A 110 -11.64 -5.02 2.79
N GLY A 111 -12.78 -5.67 3.02
CA GLY A 111 -14.06 -4.98 3.21
C GLY A 111 -14.08 -4.10 4.46
N ILE A 112 -13.59 -4.62 5.59
CA ILE A 112 -13.54 -3.87 6.85
C ILE A 112 -12.53 -2.73 6.78
N SER A 113 -11.34 -2.95 6.21
CA SER A 113 -10.34 -1.88 6.05
C SER A 113 -10.87 -0.77 5.14
N MET A 114 -11.54 -1.10 4.04
CA MET A 114 -12.22 -0.13 3.18
C MET A 114 -13.23 0.71 3.97
N LEU A 115 -14.13 0.06 4.71
CA LEU A 115 -15.15 0.76 5.50
C LEU A 115 -14.53 1.70 6.55
N LEU A 116 -13.55 1.21 7.31
CA LEU A 116 -12.89 2.00 8.35
C LEU A 116 -12.11 3.19 7.77
N MET A 117 -11.44 3.01 6.63
CA MET A 117 -10.74 4.10 5.95
C MET A 117 -11.70 5.20 5.47
N VAL A 118 -12.87 4.81 4.92
CA VAL A 118 -13.91 5.76 4.49
C VAL A 118 -14.48 6.52 5.68
N VAL A 119 -14.79 5.82 6.78
CA VAL A 119 -15.36 6.46 7.99
C VAL A 119 -14.36 7.40 8.66
N SER A 120 -13.06 7.08 8.62
CA SER A 120 -12.00 7.87 9.27
C SER A 120 -11.36 8.93 8.36
N ASN A 121 -11.78 9.04 7.09
CA ASN A 121 -11.19 9.92 6.07
C ASN A 121 -9.67 9.68 5.91
N THR A 122 -9.29 8.41 5.88
CA THR A 122 -7.90 7.96 5.63
C THR A 122 -7.85 7.02 4.42
N GLU A 123 -8.54 7.38 3.34
CA GLU A 123 -8.60 6.53 2.15
C GLU A 123 -7.21 6.37 1.54
N HIS A 124 -6.66 5.17 1.65
CA HIS A 124 -5.44 4.77 0.98
C HIS A 124 -5.67 3.41 0.34
N PRO A 125 -6.11 3.35 -0.94
CA PRO A 125 -6.50 2.10 -1.59
C PRO A 125 -5.46 0.96 -1.47
N PRO A 126 -4.13 1.23 -1.55
CA PRO A 126 -3.13 0.19 -1.33
C PRO A 126 -3.22 -0.50 0.04
N ALA A 127 -3.69 0.19 1.09
CA ALA A 127 -3.80 -0.39 2.43
C ALA A 127 -4.80 -1.55 2.50
N ALA A 128 -5.82 -1.58 1.63
CA ALA A 128 -6.70 -2.73 1.52
C ALA A 128 -5.96 -3.95 0.93
N GLY A 129 -5.09 -3.73 -0.05
CA GLY A 129 -4.19 -4.76 -0.58
C GLY A 129 -3.15 -5.23 0.44
N LEU A 130 -2.66 -4.31 1.29
CA LEU A 130 -1.78 -4.66 2.42
C LEU A 130 -2.50 -5.58 3.41
N ALA A 131 -3.74 -5.23 3.77
CA ALA A 131 -4.55 -6.05 4.68
C ALA A 131 -4.78 -7.45 4.12
N LEU A 132 -5.07 -7.56 2.82
CA LEU A 132 -5.19 -8.84 2.12
C LEU A 132 -3.88 -9.64 2.21
N GLY A 133 -2.76 -9.04 1.84
CA GLY A 133 -1.45 -9.71 1.83
C GLY A 133 -1.06 -10.25 3.21
N LEU A 134 -1.30 -9.47 4.27
CA LEU A 134 -1.00 -9.86 5.65
C LEU A 134 -1.92 -10.97 6.20
N VAL A 135 -3.11 -11.18 5.63
CA VAL A 135 -4.01 -12.26 6.04
C VAL A 135 -3.75 -13.55 5.24
N LEU A 136 -3.45 -13.45 3.95
CA LEU A 136 -3.27 -14.63 3.10
C LEU A 136 -2.13 -15.53 3.56
N GLU A 137 -1.01 -14.93 3.96
CA GLU A 137 0.21 -15.65 4.37
C GLU A 137 0.28 -15.86 5.89
N GLY A 138 -0.72 -15.34 6.62
CA GLY A 138 -0.75 -15.26 8.07
C GLY A 138 -0.06 -14.01 8.60
N PHE A 139 -0.59 -13.46 9.69
CA PHE A 139 -0.09 -12.19 10.19
C PHE A 139 1.28 -12.35 10.86
N ASP A 140 2.31 -11.76 10.27
CA ASP A 140 3.66 -11.65 10.82
C ASP A 140 3.95 -10.21 11.29
N PHE A 141 4.35 -10.07 12.55
CA PHE A 141 4.66 -8.77 13.17
C PHE A 141 5.88 -8.09 12.54
N THR A 142 6.89 -8.86 12.16
CA THR A 142 8.10 -8.37 11.49
C THR A 142 7.73 -7.76 10.14
N VAL A 143 6.92 -8.47 9.34
CA VAL A 143 6.45 -7.98 8.03
C VAL A 143 5.62 -6.72 8.19
N ALA A 144 4.69 -6.70 9.15
CA ALA A 144 3.87 -5.54 9.44
C ALA A 144 4.70 -4.31 9.83
N VAL A 145 5.64 -4.47 10.78
CA VAL A 145 6.50 -3.39 11.26
C VAL A 145 7.42 -2.87 10.15
N VAL A 146 8.09 -3.76 9.42
CA VAL A 146 9.00 -3.39 8.31
C VAL A 146 8.24 -2.65 7.22
N THR A 147 7.03 -3.10 6.88
CA THR A 147 6.20 -2.43 5.87
C THR A 147 5.78 -1.03 6.32
N LEU A 148 5.33 -0.88 7.56
CA LEU A 148 4.96 0.44 8.12
C LEU A 148 6.17 1.38 8.17
N LEU A 149 7.34 0.90 8.59
CA LEU A 149 8.59 1.68 8.57
C LEU A 149 8.97 2.09 7.14
N GLY A 150 8.81 1.20 6.16
CA GLY A 150 8.99 1.52 4.73
C GLY A 150 8.06 2.64 4.27
N LEU A 151 6.81 2.65 4.70
CA LEU A 151 5.83 3.69 4.35
C LEU A 151 6.14 5.03 5.03
N VAL A 152 6.64 5.00 6.26
CA VAL A 152 7.15 6.19 6.94
C VAL A 152 8.35 6.77 6.18
N LEU A 153 9.32 5.93 5.81
CA LEU A 153 10.47 6.34 5.02
C LEU A 153 10.04 6.92 3.66
N LEU A 154 9.12 6.26 2.97
CA LEU A 154 8.55 6.72 1.70
C LEU A 154 7.88 8.11 1.85
N THR A 155 7.15 8.31 2.94
CA THR A 155 6.52 9.61 3.26
C THR A 155 7.56 10.69 3.55
N ILE A 156 8.68 10.35 4.21
CA ILE A 156 9.82 11.25 4.45
C ILE A 156 10.49 11.61 3.13
N VAL A 157 10.77 10.62 2.28
CA VAL A 157 11.35 10.82 0.94
C VAL A 157 10.48 11.76 0.11
N LYS A 158 9.16 11.54 0.09
CA LYS A 158 8.21 12.48 -0.52
C LYS A 158 8.38 13.89 0.04
N ARG A 159 8.43 14.04 1.37
CA ARG A 159 8.50 15.36 2.02
C ARG A 159 9.78 16.12 1.63
N LEU A 160 10.91 15.43 1.54
CA LEU A 160 12.19 15.99 1.11
C LEU A 160 12.18 16.36 -0.38
N LEU A 161 11.63 15.48 -1.22
CA LEU A 161 11.56 15.68 -2.66
C LEU A 161 10.40 16.58 -3.10
N LYS A 162 9.45 16.92 -2.21
CA LYS A 162 8.21 17.63 -2.55
C LYS A 162 8.43 18.89 -3.39
N LYS A 163 9.50 19.65 -3.11
CA LYS A 163 9.84 20.87 -3.86
C LYS A 163 10.29 20.61 -5.31
N TYR A 164 10.75 19.40 -5.62
CA TYR A 164 11.26 19.00 -6.93
C TYR A 164 10.26 18.17 -7.74
N LEU A 165 9.28 17.56 -7.07
CA LEU A 165 8.27 16.73 -7.70
C LEU A 165 7.09 17.58 -8.21
N MET A 166 6.41 17.11 -9.25
CA MET A 166 5.14 17.67 -9.73
C MET A 166 4.07 16.59 -9.70
N ASP A 167 2.79 16.98 -9.69
CA ASP A 167 1.73 16.01 -9.88
C ASP A 167 1.72 15.54 -11.33
N LEU A 168 1.92 14.24 -11.53
CA LEU A 168 1.97 13.59 -12.84
C LEU A 168 0.59 13.10 -13.30
N VAL A 169 -0.40 13.08 -12.40
CA VAL A 169 -1.80 12.67 -12.61
C VAL A 169 -2.72 13.75 -12.06
#